data_AF-A0A2H3KK69-F1
#
_entry.id   AF-A0A2H3KK69-F1
#
_cell.length_a   1.000
_cell.length_b   1.000
_cell.length_c   1.000
_cell.angle_alpha   90.00
_cell.angle_beta   90.00
_cell.angle_gamma   90.00
#
_symmetry.space_group_name_H-M   'P 1'
#
loop_
_entity.id
_entity.type
_entity.pdbx_description
1 polymer ?
#
loop_
_entity_poly.entity_id
_entity_poly.type
_entity_poly.pdbx_seq_one_letter_code
_entity_poly.pdbx_strand_id
1 'polypeptide(L)'
;MARAGLVYVGTTNGLVIYSDPGGTGRWRRVAHVLDGQAIDAMLAVDALVVMVVTHDGKALRTLDGGEHWAEAPADDAETLLALVHSDETVVATAQGPARWRDARFVATDTRALALLSGKQEVLLAATAGGTRLVRSEDGGASWESAEVACPLAGGVCTIAPASYHMDVAWAGTDGGQLLCSDDRGRHWHEVTQEDAGVLSLAVVRLI
;
A
#
# COMPACT_ATOMS: atom_id res chain seq x y z
N MET A 1 -15.01 -9.01 20.57
CA MET A 1 -14.95 -8.08 19.42
C MET A 1 -14.26 -8.82 18.30
N ALA A 2 -14.88 -8.89 17.11
CA ALA A 2 -14.30 -9.61 15.98
C ALA A 2 -13.21 -8.76 15.34
N ARG A 3 -11.95 -9.21 15.40
CA ARG A 3 -10.84 -8.56 14.70
C ARG A 3 -11.04 -8.76 13.20
N ALA A 4 -11.08 -7.69 12.43
CA ALA A 4 -11.17 -7.75 10.97
C ALA A 4 -10.01 -6.96 10.36
N GLY A 5 -9.27 -7.58 9.46
CA GLY A 5 -8.31 -6.86 8.62
C GLY A 5 -9.08 -6.02 7.60
N LEU A 6 -8.57 -4.83 7.29
CA LEU A 6 -9.05 -3.97 6.22
C LEU A 6 -7.89 -3.62 5.28
N VAL A 7 -8.17 -3.63 3.98
CA VAL A 7 -7.28 -3.13 2.95
C VAL A 7 -8.04 -2.09 2.15
N TYR A 8 -7.55 -0.86 2.19
CA TYR A 8 -7.98 0.24 1.34
C TYR A 8 -7.15 0.19 0.05
N VAL A 9 -7.83 0.13 -1.08
CA VAL A 9 -7.22 -0.06 -2.41
C VAL A 9 -7.58 1.14 -3.28
N GLY A 10 -6.62 2.04 -3.44
CA GLY A 10 -6.74 3.17 -4.32
C GLY A 10 -6.50 2.71 -5.74
N THR A 11 -7.47 2.92 -6.62
CA THR A 11 -7.40 2.52 -8.03
C THR A 11 -7.47 3.72 -8.95
N THR A 12 -7.31 3.50 -10.25
CA THR A 12 -7.58 4.51 -11.28
C THR A 12 -9.07 4.91 -11.38
N ASN A 13 -9.98 4.20 -10.72
CA ASN A 13 -11.43 4.44 -10.77
C ASN A 13 -12.11 4.46 -9.39
N GLY A 14 -11.44 4.97 -8.37
CA GLY A 14 -11.99 5.11 -7.01
C GLY A 14 -11.27 4.25 -5.99
N LEU A 15 -11.86 4.19 -4.80
CA LEU A 15 -11.33 3.48 -3.65
C LEU A 15 -12.15 2.21 -3.40
N VAL A 16 -11.51 1.05 -3.46
CA VAL A 16 -12.12 -0.24 -3.12
C VAL A 16 -11.68 -0.64 -1.71
N ILE A 17 -12.60 -1.15 -0.90
CA ILE A 17 -12.31 -1.59 0.47
C ILE A 17 -12.53 -3.09 0.57
N TYR A 18 -11.50 -3.80 1.02
CA TYR A 18 -11.53 -5.22 1.32
C TYR A 18 -11.52 -5.45 2.83
N SER A 19 -12.25 -6.47 3.28
CA SER A 19 -12.26 -6.93 4.67
C SER A 19 -12.00 -8.43 4.76
N ASP A 20 -11.25 -8.86 5.76
CA ASP A 20 -11.12 -10.26 6.20
C ASP A 20 -11.75 -10.43 7.59
N PRO A 21 -13.07 -10.74 7.64
CA PRO A 21 -13.76 -10.92 8.90
C PRO A 21 -13.17 -12.09 9.68
N GLY A 22 -12.70 -11.82 10.90
CA GLY A 22 -12.14 -12.85 11.78
C GLY A 22 -10.68 -13.20 11.53
N GLY A 23 -10.00 -12.55 10.57
CA GLY A 23 -8.56 -12.75 10.33
C GLY A 23 -8.23 -14.13 9.74
N THR A 24 -9.10 -14.64 8.86
CA THR A 24 -8.98 -15.99 8.28
C THR A 24 -8.23 -16.04 6.96
N GLY A 25 -7.78 -14.88 6.44
CA GLY A 25 -7.24 -14.70 5.10
C GLY A 25 -8.30 -14.67 4.00
N ARG A 26 -9.59 -14.67 4.34
CA ARG A 26 -10.70 -14.67 3.36
C ARG A 26 -11.19 -13.26 3.11
N TRP A 27 -10.42 -12.55 2.30
CA TRP A 27 -10.72 -11.17 1.90
C TRP A 27 -11.97 -11.09 1.02
N ARG A 28 -12.80 -10.08 1.28
CA ARG A 28 -14.03 -9.79 0.54
C ARG A 28 -14.11 -8.30 0.28
N ARG A 29 -14.46 -7.92 -0.94
CA ARG A 29 -14.81 -6.53 -1.26
C ARG A 29 -16.08 -6.15 -0.50
N VAL A 30 -16.00 -5.10 0.31
CA VAL A 30 -17.11 -4.59 1.14
C VAL A 30 -17.61 -3.23 0.68
N ALA A 31 -16.79 -2.45 -0.02
CA ALA A 31 -17.20 -1.17 -0.58
C ALA A 31 -16.40 -0.80 -1.84
N HIS A 32 -16.99 0.08 -2.64
CA HIS A 32 -16.31 0.88 -3.66
C HIS A 32 -16.92 2.27 -3.59
N VAL A 33 -16.07 3.25 -3.34
CA VAL A 33 -16.45 4.64 -3.07
C VAL A 33 -15.56 5.55 -3.89
N LEU A 34 -15.96 6.83 -4.00
CA LEU A 34 -15.24 7.83 -4.80
C LEU A 34 -15.14 7.40 -6.29
N ASP A 35 -16.22 6.83 -6.83
CA ASP A 35 -16.30 6.39 -8.23
C ASP A 35 -15.83 7.48 -9.21
N GLY A 36 -15.00 7.09 -10.17
CA GLY A 36 -14.44 8.01 -11.17
C GLY A 36 -13.35 8.94 -10.64
N GLN A 37 -12.85 8.74 -9.41
CA GLN A 37 -11.71 9.48 -8.86
C GLN A 37 -10.50 8.57 -8.72
N ALA A 38 -9.44 8.78 -9.49
CA ALA A 38 -8.19 8.06 -9.29
C ALA A 38 -7.57 8.43 -7.94
N ILE A 39 -7.13 7.43 -7.17
CA ILE A 39 -6.61 7.59 -5.81
C ILE A 39 -5.08 7.41 -5.80
N ASP A 40 -4.36 8.52 -5.93
CA ASP A 40 -2.91 8.53 -6.15
C ASP A 40 -2.12 8.17 -4.89
N ALA A 41 -2.62 8.55 -3.72
CA ALA A 41 -2.02 8.17 -2.45
C ALA A 41 -3.03 8.10 -1.32
N MET A 42 -2.65 7.42 -0.25
CA MET A 42 -3.44 7.36 0.96
C MET A 42 -2.58 7.22 2.21
N LEU A 43 -3.18 7.62 3.33
CA LEU A 43 -2.65 7.49 4.67
C LEU A 43 -3.79 7.00 5.57
N ALA A 44 -3.60 5.83 6.18
CA ALA A 44 -4.50 5.34 7.21
C ALA A 44 -3.86 5.54 8.58
N VAL A 45 -4.51 6.33 9.44
CA VAL A 45 -4.11 6.48 10.85
C VAL A 45 -4.54 5.24 11.62
N ASP A 46 -5.75 4.76 11.36
CA ASP A 46 -6.30 3.52 11.86
C ASP A 46 -7.35 2.95 10.88
N ALA A 47 -8.18 2.02 11.34
CA ALA A 47 -9.22 1.38 10.53
C ALA A 47 -10.45 2.26 10.24
N LEU A 48 -10.58 3.42 10.86
CA LEU A 48 -11.69 4.36 10.68
C LEU A 48 -11.23 5.67 10.05
N VAL A 49 -10.02 6.11 10.36
CA VAL A 49 -9.47 7.39 9.91
C VAL A 49 -8.50 7.16 8.76
N VAL A 50 -8.96 7.47 7.55
CA VAL A 50 -8.18 7.35 6.31
C VAL A 50 -8.26 8.66 5.52
N MET A 51 -7.12 9.10 5.03
CA MET A 51 -6.98 10.22 4.10
C MET A 51 -6.53 9.70 2.74
N VAL A 52 -7.07 10.29 1.68
CA VAL A 52 -6.69 10.00 0.30
C VAL A 52 -6.39 11.29 -0.45
N VAL A 53 -5.48 11.22 -1.40
CA VAL A 53 -5.25 12.25 -2.42
C VAL A 53 -5.76 11.70 -3.75
N THR A 54 -6.65 12.45 -4.38
CA THR A 54 -7.16 12.13 -5.71
C THR A 54 -6.27 12.76 -6.78
N HIS A 55 -6.32 12.23 -7.99
CA HIS A 55 -5.52 12.72 -9.12
C HIS A 55 -5.82 14.17 -9.53
N ASP A 56 -7.03 14.68 -9.24
CA ASP A 56 -7.37 16.09 -9.43
C ASP A 56 -6.86 17.01 -8.30
N GLY A 57 -6.03 16.47 -7.39
CA GLY A 57 -5.34 17.21 -6.35
C GLY A 57 -6.15 17.47 -5.09
N LYS A 58 -7.33 16.83 -4.93
CA LYS A 58 -8.12 16.96 -3.71
C LYS A 58 -7.65 15.98 -2.65
N ALA A 59 -7.62 16.45 -1.40
CA ALA A 59 -7.45 15.58 -0.25
C ALA A 59 -8.81 15.35 0.42
N LEU A 60 -9.20 14.08 0.55
CA LEU A 60 -10.44 13.68 1.21
C LEU A 60 -10.11 12.83 2.43
N ARG A 61 -10.94 12.91 3.46
CA ARG A 61 -10.80 12.15 4.70
C ARG A 61 -12.12 11.51 5.10
N THR A 62 -12.04 10.27 5.56
CA THR A 62 -13.09 9.58 6.31
C THR A 62 -12.71 9.47 7.78
N LEU A 63 -13.72 9.43 8.65
CA LEU A 63 -13.59 9.18 10.09
C LEU A 63 -14.38 7.93 10.54
N ASP A 64 -14.99 7.23 9.58
CA ASP A 64 -15.91 6.11 9.80
C ASP A 64 -15.59 4.91 8.89
N GLY A 65 -14.33 4.80 8.47
CA GLY A 65 -13.85 3.63 7.72
C GLY A 65 -14.26 3.63 6.25
N GLY A 66 -14.69 4.77 5.73
CA GLY A 66 -15.00 4.98 4.31
C GLY A 66 -16.49 5.07 3.99
N GLU A 67 -17.37 5.11 4.99
CA GLU A 67 -18.82 5.29 4.79
C GLU A 67 -19.13 6.73 4.35
N HIS A 68 -18.48 7.72 4.97
CA HIS A 68 -18.59 9.13 4.60
C HIS A 68 -17.22 9.77 4.38
N TRP A 69 -17.17 10.69 3.40
CA TRP A 69 -15.97 11.41 3.00
C TRP A 69 -16.22 12.91 3.01
N ALA A 70 -15.25 13.66 3.53
CA ALA A 70 -15.23 15.12 3.51
C ALA A 70 -13.85 15.62 3.08
N GLU A 71 -13.74 16.90 2.72
CA GLU A 71 -12.43 17.51 2.49
C GLU A 71 -11.54 17.41 3.74
N ALA A 72 -10.28 17.04 3.52
CA ALA A 72 -9.30 16.98 4.59
C ALA A 72 -8.94 18.41 5.08
N PRO A 73 -8.64 18.59 6.38
CA PRO A 73 -8.06 19.83 6.86
C PRO A 73 -6.79 20.19 6.09
N ALA A 74 -6.57 21.48 5.83
CA ALA A 74 -5.47 21.96 5.00
C ALA A 74 -4.10 21.45 5.47
N ASP A 75 -3.82 21.53 6.78
CA ASP A 75 -2.54 21.10 7.36
C ASP A 75 -2.27 19.59 7.14
N ASP A 76 -3.31 18.76 7.26
CA ASP A 76 -3.19 17.32 7.04
C ASP A 76 -3.01 17.02 5.54
N ALA A 77 -3.75 17.73 4.68
CA ALA A 77 -3.71 17.59 3.23
C ALA A 77 -2.33 17.97 2.66
N GLU A 78 -1.74 19.09 3.12
CA GLU A 78 -0.43 19.56 2.69
C GLU A 78 0.65 18.51 2.91
N THR A 79 0.59 17.78 4.02
CA THR A 79 1.60 16.77 4.36
C THR A 79 1.58 15.61 3.36
N LEU A 80 0.40 15.07 3.04
CA LEU A 80 0.28 13.95 2.10
C LEU A 80 0.54 14.42 0.66
N LEU A 81 0.03 15.58 0.26
CA LEU A 81 0.30 16.19 -1.04
C LEU A 81 1.80 16.46 -1.25
N ALA A 82 2.53 16.91 -0.23
CA ALA A 82 3.96 17.15 -0.31
C ALA A 82 4.79 15.87 -0.47
N LEU A 83 4.26 14.71 -0.08
CA LEU A 83 4.88 13.41 -0.33
C LEU A 83 4.60 12.92 -1.76
N VAL A 84 3.35 13.06 -2.23
CA VAL A 84 2.95 12.66 -3.60
C VAL A 84 3.70 13.44 -4.67
N HIS A 85 3.87 14.74 -4.47
CA HIS A 85 4.53 15.63 -5.43
C HIS A 85 6.04 15.77 -5.18
N SER A 86 6.63 14.88 -4.38
CA SER A 86 8.06 14.92 -4.09
C SER A 86 8.85 14.27 -5.23
N ASP A 87 9.95 14.92 -5.64
CA ASP A 87 10.97 14.30 -6.48
C ASP A 87 11.88 13.33 -5.69
N GLU A 88 11.71 13.27 -4.37
CA GLU A 88 12.46 12.36 -3.50
C GLU A 88 11.85 10.95 -3.52
N THR A 89 12.68 9.95 -3.24
CA THR A 89 12.19 8.59 -3.05
C THR A 89 11.29 8.52 -1.82
N VAL A 90 10.06 8.04 -2.02
CA VAL A 90 9.09 7.77 -0.94
C VAL A 90 9.15 6.28 -0.59
N VAL A 91 9.16 5.98 0.71
CA VAL A 91 9.04 4.64 1.25
C VAL A 91 7.69 4.47 1.95
N ALA A 92 6.97 3.40 1.64
CA ALA A 92 5.78 3.02 2.39
C ALA A 92 6.18 2.37 3.72
N THR A 93 5.53 2.77 4.81
CA THR A 93 5.71 2.17 6.12
C THR A 93 4.35 1.76 6.69
N ALA A 94 4.37 0.99 7.78
CA ALA A 94 3.18 0.66 8.57
C ALA A 94 2.42 1.90 9.10
N GLN A 95 3.06 3.06 9.14
CA GLN A 95 2.47 4.34 9.57
C GLN A 95 2.15 5.27 8.40
N GLY A 96 2.23 4.76 7.16
CA GLY A 96 2.04 5.53 5.93
C GLY A 96 3.34 5.87 5.20
N PRO A 97 3.23 6.61 4.09
CA PRO A 97 4.38 7.00 3.28
C PRO A 97 5.29 7.98 4.03
N ALA A 98 6.60 7.82 3.84
CA ALA A 98 7.63 8.68 4.42
C ALA A 98 8.75 8.94 3.40
N ARG A 99 9.50 10.03 3.59
CA ARG A 99 10.69 10.32 2.77
C ARG A 99 11.80 9.35 3.10
N TRP A 100 12.36 8.71 2.08
CA TRP A 100 13.57 7.91 2.23
C TRP A 100 14.79 8.81 2.40
N ARG A 101 15.62 8.55 3.43
CA ARG A 101 16.75 9.42 3.79
C ARG A 101 18.12 8.74 3.76
N ASP A 102 18.20 7.43 3.52
CA ASP A 102 19.48 6.72 3.49
C ASP A 102 20.10 6.76 2.07
N ALA A 103 21.27 7.37 1.96
CA ALA A 103 22.02 7.53 0.71
C ALA A 103 22.60 6.22 0.15
N ARG A 104 22.54 5.10 0.91
CA ARG A 104 22.99 3.78 0.45
C ARG A 104 22.03 3.09 -0.53
N PHE A 105 20.85 3.66 -0.74
CA PHE A 105 19.85 3.12 -1.65
C PHE A 105 20.13 3.55 -3.10
N VAL A 106 20.54 2.59 -3.93
CA VAL A 106 20.50 2.71 -5.40
C VAL A 106 19.91 1.43 -5.96
N ALA A 107 18.61 1.25 -5.77
CA ALA A 107 17.89 0.32 -6.62
C ALA A 107 17.46 1.09 -7.88
N THR A 108 18.34 1.08 -8.88
CA THR A 108 18.05 1.62 -10.21
C THR A 108 16.74 1.01 -10.70
N ASP A 109 15.81 1.83 -11.17
CA ASP A 109 14.49 1.39 -11.65
C ASP A 109 13.55 0.83 -10.57
N THR A 110 13.59 1.40 -9.35
CA THR A 110 12.59 1.12 -8.30
C THR A 110 11.29 1.85 -8.60
N ARG A 111 10.19 1.10 -8.69
CA ARG A 111 8.84 1.62 -8.89
C ARG A 111 8.08 1.80 -7.57
N ALA A 112 8.34 0.93 -6.58
CA ALA A 112 7.77 1.01 -5.25
C ALA A 112 8.78 0.55 -4.20
N LEU A 113 8.78 1.17 -3.03
CA LEU A 113 9.65 0.84 -1.90
C LEU A 113 8.83 0.79 -0.61
N ALA A 114 9.06 -0.21 0.23
CA ALA A 114 8.43 -0.33 1.54
C ALA A 114 9.43 -0.78 2.61
N LEU A 115 9.19 -0.36 3.85
CA LEU A 115 9.96 -0.71 5.03
C LEU A 115 9.07 -1.44 6.04
N LEU A 116 9.40 -2.71 6.31
CA LEU A 116 8.80 -3.50 7.37
C LEU A 116 9.67 -3.35 8.62
N SER A 117 9.05 -2.84 9.68
CA SER A 117 9.68 -2.76 10.99
C SER A 117 9.87 -4.14 11.62
N GLY A 118 10.65 -4.21 12.70
CA GLY A 118 10.94 -5.44 13.42
C GLY A 118 12.27 -5.34 14.15
N LYS A 119 12.72 -6.43 14.78
CA LYS A 119 14.09 -6.50 15.34
C LYS A 119 15.15 -6.35 14.25
N GLN A 120 14.84 -6.84 13.06
CA GLN A 120 15.59 -6.62 11.84
C GLN A 120 14.62 -6.01 10.83
N GLU A 121 14.94 -4.80 10.38
CA GLU A 121 14.18 -4.11 9.34
C GLU A 121 14.34 -4.86 8.01
N VAL A 122 13.25 -4.90 7.25
CA VAL A 122 13.25 -5.48 5.90
C VAL A 122 12.75 -4.44 4.93
N LEU A 123 13.54 -4.18 3.88
CA LEU A 123 13.09 -3.41 2.73
C LEU A 123 12.47 -4.35 1.70
N LEU A 124 11.38 -3.90 1.10
CA LEU A 124 10.78 -4.51 -0.07
C LEU A 124 10.82 -3.50 -1.20
N ALA A 125 11.14 -3.95 -2.41
CA ALA A 125 11.08 -3.11 -3.58
C ALA A 125 10.46 -3.83 -4.77
N ALA A 126 9.74 -3.07 -5.58
CA ALA A 126 9.35 -3.44 -6.92
C ALA A 126 10.35 -2.80 -7.90
N THR A 127 11.04 -3.62 -8.69
CA THR A 127 12.12 -3.20 -9.60
C THR A 127 11.85 -3.66 -11.03
N ALA A 128 12.69 -3.25 -11.99
CA ALA A 128 12.56 -3.64 -13.40
C ALA A 128 11.15 -3.27 -13.95
N GLY A 129 10.77 -2.00 -13.81
CA GLY A 129 9.43 -1.50 -14.14
C GLY A 129 8.30 -2.12 -13.31
N GLY A 130 8.60 -2.74 -12.17
CA GLY A 130 7.63 -3.43 -11.31
C GLY A 130 7.43 -4.92 -11.63
N THR A 131 8.24 -5.50 -12.53
CA THR A 131 8.15 -6.93 -12.89
C THR A 131 8.89 -7.86 -11.93
N ARG A 132 9.63 -7.31 -10.96
CA ARG A 132 10.35 -8.08 -9.95
C ARG A 132 10.11 -7.52 -8.56
N LEU A 133 9.63 -8.38 -7.66
CA LEU A 133 9.65 -8.13 -6.22
C LEU A 133 10.96 -8.63 -5.63
N VAL A 134 11.63 -7.77 -4.86
CA VAL A 134 12.88 -8.07 -4.17
C VAL A 134 12.79 -7.62 -2.72
N ARG A 135 13.58 -8.26 -1.85
CA ARG A 135 13.71 -7.88 -0.44
C ARG A 135 15.16 -7.77 0.00
N SER A 136 15.38 -6.97 1.03
CA SER A 136 16.69 -6.77 1.66
C SER A 136 16.55 -6.75 3.17
N GLU A 137 17.45 -7.41 3.88
CA GLU A 137 17.49 -7.39 5.36
C GLU A 137 18.71 -6.65 5.92
N ASP A 138 19.46 -5.96 5.06
CA ASP A 138 20.71 -5.25 5.37
C ASP A 138 20.67 -3.76 4.98
N GLY A 139 19.46 -3.18 4.94
CA GLY A 139 19.25 -1.77 4.63
C GLY A 139 19.46 -1.43 3.15
N GLY A 140 19.29 -2.40 2.25
CA GLY A 140 19.37 -2.22 0.81
C GLY A 140 20.77 -2.43 0.24
N ALA A 141 21.71 -2.95 1.03
CA ALA A 141 23.07 -3.25 0.57
C ALA A 141 23.11 -4.51 -0.32
N SER A 142 22.25 -5.49 -0.05
CA SER A 142 22.01 -6.65 -0.90
C SER A 142 20.53 -6.97 -1.02
N TRP A 143 20.14 -7.56 -2.16
CA TRP A 143 18.76 -7.84 -2.50
C TRP A 143 18.57 -9.29 -2.96
N GLU A 144 17.53 -9.93 -2.45
CA GLU A 144 17.09 -11.27 -2.82
C GLU A 144 15.76 -11.18 -3.57
N SER A 145 15.57 -12.01 -4.59
CA SER A 145 14.28 -12.12 -5.27
C SER A 145 13.23 -12.75 -4.36
N ALA A 146 12.04 -12.15 -4.32
CA ALA A 146 10.88 -12.75 -3.69
C ALA A 146 10.23 -13.76 -4.66
N GLU A 147 9.67 -14.83 -4.11
CA GLU A 147 8.89 -15.79 -4.88
C GLU A 147 7.46 -15.27 -5.07
N VAL A 148 6.96 -15.28 -6.30
CA VAL A 148 5.59 -14.91 -6.62
C VAL A 148 4.89 -16.16 -7.18
N ALA A 149 3.85 -16.62 -6.49
CA ALA A 149 3.18 -17.88 -6.79
C ALA A 149 2.37 -17.87 -8.10
N CYS A 150 2.28 -16.72 -8.76
CA CYS A 150 1.49 -16.49 -9.97
C CYS A 150 2.20 -15.50 -10.91
N PRO A 151 1.87 -15.50 -12.22
CA PRO A 151 2.29 -14.44 -13.13
C PRO A 151 1.76 -13.08 -12.68
N LEU A 152 2.58 -12.04 -12.81
CA LEU A 152 2.16 -10.67 -12.55
C LEU A 152 1.29 -10.14 -13.69
N ALA A 153 0.12 -9.58 -13.35
CA ALA A 153 -0.70 -8.84 -14.28
C ALA A 153 -0.32 -7.35 -14.22
N GLY A 154 0.57 -6.91 -15.12
CA GLY A 154 1.14 -5.56 -15.10
C GLY A 154 2.36 -5.43 -14.18
N GLY A 155 2.81 -4.21 -13.93
CA GLY A 155 3.93 -3.90 -13.06
C GLY A 155 3.45 -3.59 -11.63
N VAL A 156 4.10 -4.18 -10.63
CA VAL A 156 3.89 -3.79 -9.23
C VAL A 156 4.29 -2.33 -9.06
N CYS A 157 3.32 -1.50 -8.68
CA CYS A 157 3.49 -0.04 -8.57
C CYS A 157 3.32 0.47 -7.14
N THR A 158 2.82 -0.36 -6.23
CA THR A 158 2.67 0.01 -4.83
C THR A 158 2.89 -1.19 -3.91
N ILE A 159 3.46 -0.95 -2.74
CA ILE A 159 3.66 -1.93 -1.67
C ILE A 159 3.29 -1.26 -0.34
N ALA A 160 2.49 -1.91 0.50
CA ALA A 160 2.04 -1.39 1.79
C ALA A 160 2.23 -2.42 2.91
N PRO A 161 3.07 -2.15 3.92
CA PRO A 161 3.13 -2.94 5.14
C PRO A 161 1.82 -2.88 5.94
N ALA A 162 1.44 -3.98 6.59
CA ALA A 162 0.32 -3.99 7.51
C ALA A 162 0.66 -3.29 8.83
N SER A 163 -0.20 -2.39 9.29
CA SER A 163 0.01 -1.65 10.54
C SER A 163 -0.07 -2.52 11.80
N TYR A 164 -0.69 -3.70 11.69
CA TYR A 164 -1.00 -4.60 12.81
C TYR A 164 -0.15 -5.88 12.85
N HIS A 165 0.69 -6.13 11.85
CA HIS A 165 1.54 -7.32 11.80
C HIS A 165 2.82 -7.06 11.01
N MET A 166 3.97 -7.19 11.68
CA MET A 166 5.27 -6.83 11.11
C MET A 166 5.70 -7.69 9.91
N ASP A 167 5.10 -8.87 9.72
CA ASP A 167 5.43 -9.79 8.62
C ASP A 167 4.48 -9.70 7.42
N VAL A 168 3.39 -8.95 7.56
CA VAL A 168 2.38 -8.85 6.50
C VAL A 168 2.62 -7.62 5.65
N ALA A 169 2.64 -7.79 4.34
CA ALA A 169 2.68 -6.71 3.36
C ALA A 169 1.80 -7.04 2.15
N TRP A 170 1.28 -5.98 1.54
CA TRP A 170 0.45 -6.06 0.33
C TRP A 170 1.15 -5.35 -0.81
N ALA A 171 0.87 -5.81 -2.03
CA ALA A 171 1.35 -5.16 -3.24
C ALA A 171 0.21 -5.05 -4.26
N GLY A 172 0.25 -3.98 -5.05
CA GLY A 172 -0.72 -3.68 -6.09
C GLY A 172 -0.04 -3.48 -7.43
N THR A 173 -0.63 -3.99 -8.51
CA THR A 173 -0.14 -3.76 -9.87
C THR A 173 -0.98 -2.73 -10.61
N ASP A 174 -0.37 -2.07 -11.59
CA ASP A 174 -1.10 -1.20 -12.52
C ASP A 174 -2.09 -1.96 -13.43
N GLY A 175 -2.02 -3.29 -13.44
CA GLY A 175 -3.01 -4.18 -14.05
C GLY A 175 -4.14 -4.63 -13.12
N GLY A 176 -4.21 -4.13 -11.87
CA GLY A 176 -5.33 -4.40 -10.94
C GLY A 176 -5.12 -5.58 -9.98
N GLN A 177 -3.96 -6.25 -10.03
CA GLN A 177 -3.68 -7.42 -9.19
C GLN A 177 -3.33 -7.00 -7.77
N LEU A 178 -3.91 -7.68 -6.79
CA LEU A 178 -3.53 -7.55 -5.38
C LEU A 178 -2.83 -8.83 -4.90
N LEU A 179 -1.65 -8.63 -4.34
CA LEU A 179 -0.80 -9.67 -3.78
C LEU A 179 -0.64 -9.46 -2.28
N CYS A 180 -0.52 -10.55 -1.54
CA CYS A 180 -0.23 -10.54 -0.11
C CYS A 180 0.94 -11.47 0.21
N SER A 181 1.80 -11.02 1.12
CA SER A 181 2.82 -11.82 1.78
C SER A 181 2.61 -11.74 3.28
N ASP A 182 2.73 -12.86 3.97
CA ASP A 182 2.64 -12.98 5.43
C ASP A 182 3.97 -13.41 6.07
N ASP A 183 5.07 -13.38 5.29
CA ASP A 183 6.39 -13.89 5.67
C ASP A 183 7.53 -12.90 5.37
N ARG A 184 7.24 -11.60 5.52
CA ARG A 184 8.16 -10.47 5.28
C ARG A 184 8.59 -10.33 3.81
N GLY A 185 7.68 -10.64 2.88
CA GLY A 185 7.91 -10.48 1.44
C GLY A 185 8.78 -11.56 0.83
N ARG A 186 8.89 -12.75 1.45
CA ARG A 186 9.61 -13.88 0.85
C ARG A 186 8.76 -14.57 -0.19
N HIS A 187 7.50 -14.84 0.13
CA HIS A 187 6.52 -15.43 -0.79
C HIS A 187 5.30 -14.52 -0.91
N TRP A 188 4.84 -14.34 -2.16
CA TRP A 188 3.68 -13.55 -2.52
C TRP A 188 2.64 -14.41 -3.22
N HIS A 189 1.39 -14.23 -2.82
CA HIS A 189 0.26 -14.95 -3.38
C HIS A 189 -0.81 -13.95 -3.82
N GLU A 190 -1.48 -14.24 -4.93
CA GLU A 190 -2.61 -13.44 -5.39
C GLU A 190 -3.79 -13.58 -4.42
N VAL A 191 -4.37 -12.44 -4.07
CA VAL A 191 -5.59 -12.38 -3.28
C VAL A 191 -6.80 -12.21 -4.18
N THR A 192 -6.72 -11.27 -5.13
CA THR A 192 -7.80 -10.91 -6.05
C THR A 192 -7.28 -10.05 -7.19
N GLN A 193 -8.14 -9.83 -8.18
CA GLN A 193 -7.90 -9.00 -9.36
C GLN A 193 -9.03 -7.96 -9.48
N GLU A 194 -8.68 -6.68 -9.49
CA GLU A 194 -9.59 -5.59 -9.81
C GLU A 194 -9.62 -5.30 -11.31
N ASP A 195 -10.72 -4.72 -11.79
CA ASP A 195 -10.86 -4.26 -13.17
C ASP A 195 -10.06 -2.96 -13.45
N ALA A 196 -9.71 -2.23 -12.39
CA ALA A 196 -8.96 -0.97 -12.44
C ALA A 196 -7.55 -1.16 -11.87
N GLY A 197 -6.57 -0.46 -12.46
CA GLY A 197 -5.19 -0.48 -12.00
C GLY A 197 -5.08 0.05 -10.57
N VAL A 198 -4.30 -0.63 -9.72
CA VAL A 198 -4.02 -0.18 -8.36
C VAL A 198 -2.98 0.94 -8.41
N LEU A 199 -3.12 1.93 -7.55
CA LEU A 199 -2.22 3.08 -7.43
C LEU A 199 -1.65 3.20 -6.01
N SER A 200 -2.48 2.94 -4.99
CA SER A 200 -2.09 3.09 -3.60
C SER A 200 -2.81 2.09 -2.69
N LEU A 201 -2.19 1.79 -1.54
CA LEU A 201 -2.70 0.82 -0.58
C LEU A 201 -2.53 1.31 0.85
N ALA A 202 -3.47 0.96 1.72
CA ALA A 202 -3.31 1.02 3.17
C ALA A 202 -3.92 -0.21 3.84
N VAL A 203 -3.16 -0.81 4.77
CA VAL A 203 -3.49 -2.12 5.35
C VAL A 203 -3.57 -1.98 6.87
N VAL A 204 -4.78 -2.09 7.40
CA VAL A 204 -5.11 -1.80 8.80
C VAL A 204 -6.02 -2.87 9.40
N ARG A 205 -6.33 -2.79 10.69
CA ARG A 205 -7.19 -3.76 11.38
C ARG A 205 -8.11 -3.06 12.37
N LEU A 206 -9.37 -3.48 12.41
CA LEU A 206 -10.33 -3.08 13.44
C LEU A 206 -9.95 -3.75 14.77
N ILE A 207 -9.85 -2.93 15.82
CA ILE A 207 -9.48 -3.35 17.18
C ILE A 207 -10.72 -3.73 17.98
#